data_AF-A0A7W8UE28-F1
#
_entry.id   AF-A0A7W8UE28-F1
#
_cell.length_a   1.000
_cell.length_b   1.000
_cell.length_c   1.000
_cell.angle_alpha   90.00
_cell.angle_beta   90.00
_cell.angle_gamma   90.00
#
_symmetry.space_group_name_H-M   'P 1'
#
loop_
_entity.id
_entity.type
_entity.pdbx_description
1 polymer ?
#
loop_
_entity_poly.entity_id
_entity_poly.type
_entity_poly.pdbx_seq_one_letter_code
_entity_poly.pdbx_strand_id
1 'polypeptide(L)'
;MSEDTTPTELTEHLGKFLRHCVVDEGFACPLYVTAAASNGSAYIVAYWPGEGGLKPEVVASRIEDNGFKLPIALVVVGANAEAAYMRIEQGEPTITMLN
;
A
#
# COMPACT_ATOMS: atom_id res chain seq x y z
N MET A 1 14.57 -8.72 -18.15
CA MET A 1 14.78 -8.08 -16.83
C MET A 1 13.64 -7.09 -16.68
N SER A 2 12.62 -7.43 -15.92
CA SER A 2 11.48 -6.53 -15.68
C SER A 2 11.95 -5.44 -14.72
N GLU A 3 12.14 -4.23 -15.24
CA GLU A 3 12.25 -3.04 -14.41
C GLU A 3 10.98 -2.98 -13.55
N ASP A 4 11.16 -2.73 -12.26
CA ASP A 4 10.06 -2.58 -11.32
C ASP A 4 9.28 -1.31 -11.71
N THR A 5 8.25 -1.47 -12.55
CA THR A 5 7.46 -0.38 -13.16
C THR A 5 6.39 0.15 -12.21
N THR A 6 6.64 0.10 -10.90
CA THR A 6 5.76 0.75 -9.93
C THR A 6 5.85 2.27 -10.17
N PRO A 7 4.77 2.95 -10.59
CA PRO A 7 4.83 4.38 -10.87
C PRO A 7 5.33 5.13 -9.64
N THR A 8 6.27 6.06 -9.80
CA THR A 8 6.88 6.82 -8.68
C THR A 8 5.82 7.44 -7.75
N GLU A 9 4.71 7.89 -8.33
CA GLU A 9 3.55 8.41 -7.61
C GLU A 9 2.92 7.37 -6.66
N LEU A 10 2.81 6.09 -7.07
CA LEU A 10 2.27 5.04 -6.22
C LEU A 10 3.19 4.78 -5.01
N THR A 11 4.51 4.74 -5.23
CA THR A 11 5.48 4.53 -4.17
C THR A 11 5.47 5.69 -3.16
N GLU A 12 5.37 6.93 -3.63
CA GLU A 12 5.27 8.12 -2.76
C GLU A 12 3.97 8.12 -1.95
N HIS A 13 2.82 7.88 -2.60
CA HIS A 13 1.53 7.83 -1.93
C HIS A 13 1.47 6.68 -0.91
N LEU A 14 1.97 5.50 -1.28
CA LEU A 14 2.07 4.37 -0.38
C LEU A 14 2.98 4.68 0.83
N GLY A 15 4.13 5.31 0.61
CA GLY A 15 5.04 5.70 1.69
C GLY A 15 4.39 6.68 2.68
N LYS A 16 3.69 7.71 2.18
CA LYS A 16 2.93 8.65 3.02
C LYS A 16 1.83 7.93 3.80
N PHE A 17 1.11 7.02 3.13
CA PHE A 17 0.02 6.29 3.76
C PHE A 17 0.50 5.35 4.87
N LEU A 18 1.59 4.60 4.64
CA LEU A 18 2.20 3.74 5.65
C LEU A 18 2.74 4.55 6.82
N ARG A 19 3.39 5.69 6.55
CA ARG A 19 3.86 6.60 7.61
C ARG A 19 2.67 7.06 8.46
N HIS A 20 1.58 7.48 7.84
CA HIS A 20 0.38 7.92 8.55
C HIS A 20 -0.18 6.80 9.45
N CYS A 21 -0.37 5.60 8.90
CA CYS A 21 -0.87 4.45 9.66
C CYS A 21 0.01 4.11 10.88
N VAL A 22 1.34 4.15 10.74
CA VAL A 22 2.27 3.76 11.82
C VAL A 22 2.54 4.88 12.81
N VAL A 23 2.85 6.07 12.30
CA VAL A 23 3.38 7.17 13.11
C VAL A 23 2.26 8.01 13.71
N ASP A 24 1.22 8.27 12.93
CA ASP A 24 0.15 9.18 13.34
C ASP A 24 -1.00 8.40 14.00
N GLU A 25 -1.35 7.23 13.46
CA GLU A 25 -2.46 6.39 13.95
C GLU A 25 -2.03 5.22 14.86
N GLY A 26 -0.73 4.89 14.89
CA GLY A 26 -0.18 3.90 15.83
C GLY A 26 -0.46 2.43 15.50
N PHE A 27 -0.66 2.07 14.22
CA PHE A 27 -0.94 0.69 13.81
C PHE A 27 0.17 -0.26 14.25
N ALA A 28 -0.23 -1.38 14.87
CA ALA A 28 0.72 -2.42 15.24
C ALA A 28 1.21 -3.21 14.02
N CYS A 29 2.51 -3.50 14.01
CA CYS A 29 3.11 -4.35 12.99
C CYS A 29 2.96 -5.85 13.35
N PRO A 30 2.95 -6.78 12.37
CA PRO A 30 3.08 -6.53 10.92
C PRO A 30 1.90 -5.77 10.32
N LEU A 31 2.18 -5.03 9.24
CA LEU A 31 1.13 -4.43 8.41
C LEU A 31 0.92 -5.27 7.17
N TYR A 32 -0.32 -5.61 6.85
CA TYR A 32 -0.68 -6.21 5.58
C TYR A 32 -1.23 -5.13 4.66
N VAL A 33 -0.59 -4.97 3.50
CA VAL A 33 -0.90 -3.93 2.54
C VAL A 33 -1.37 -4.59 1.26
N THR A 34 -2.55 -4.20 0.79
CA THR A 34 -3.07 -4.63 -0.50
C THR A 34 -3.30 -3.42 -1.39
N ALA A 35 -2.83 -3.49 -2.62
CA ALA A 35 -3.12 -2.55 -3.70
C ALA A 35 -3.90 -3.26 -4.81
N ALA A 36 -4.95 -2.63 -5.33
CA ALA A 36 -5.70 -3.11 -6.49
C ALA A 36 -6.02 -1.95 -7.43
N ALA A 37 -5.72 -2.11 -8.72
CA ALA A 37 -5.96 -1.13 -9.76
C ALA A 37 -7.14 -1.51 -10.66
N SER A 38 -7.66 -0.51 -11.37
CA SER A 38 -8.78 -0.65 -12.31
C SER A 38 -8.51 -1.59 -13.49
N ASN A 39 -7.24 -1.80 -13.84
CA ASN A 39 -6.84 -2.70 -14.92
C ASN A 39 -6.58 -4.16 -14.47
N GLY A 40 -6.86 -4.50 -13.21
CA GLY A 40 -6.64 -5.85 -12.68
C GLY A 40 -5.25 -6.11 -12.10
N SER A 41 -4.35 -5.11 -12.12
CA SER A 41 -3.09 -5.19 -11.38
C SER A 41 -3.37 -5.19 -9.87
N ALA A 42 -2.74 -6.10 -9.15
CA ALA A 42 -2.88 -6.29 -7.72
C ALA A 42 -1.55 -6.64 -7.04
N TYR A 43 -1.39 -6.21 -5.80
CA TYR A 43 -0.16 -6.39 -5.03
C TYR A 43 -0.49 -6.55 -3.55
N ILE A 44 0.06 -7.59 -2.91
CA ILE A 44 -0.09 -7.87 -1.48
C ILE A 44 1.30 -7.99 -0.86
N VAL A 45 1.56 -7.16 0.15
CA VAL A 45 2.84 -7.08 0.86
C VAL A 45 2.60 -7.10 2.36
N ALA A 46 3.44 -7.84 3.08
CA ALA A 46 3.56 -7.73 4.53
C ALA A 46 4.74 -6.81 4.87
N TYR A 47 4.56 -5.88 5.80
CA TYR A 47 5.62 -5.04 6.34
C TYR A 47 5.89 -5.42 7.79
N TRP A 48 7.12 -5.82 8.07
CA TRP A 48 7.58 -6.21 9.41
C TRP A 48 8.51 -5.14 10.00
N PRO A 49 8.57 -5.01 11.34
CA PRO A 49 9.60 -4.19 11.96
C PRO A 49 10.98 -4.83 11.71
N GLY A 50 11.98 -4.01 11.38
CA GLY A 50 13.35 -4.43 11.23
C GLY A 50 14.33 -3.30 11.50
N GLU A 51 15.63 -3.59 11.36
CA GLU A 51 16.67 -2.56 11.44
C GLU A 51 16.40 -1.46 10.40
N GLY A 52 16.29 -0.22 10.87
CA GLY A 52 16.08 0.95 10.02
C GLY A 52 14.63 1.22 9.57
N GLY A 53 13.64 0.45 10.05
CA GLY A 53 12.22 0.72 9.78
C GLY A 53 11.42 -0.51 9.36
N LEU A 54 10.41 -0.30 8.51
CA LEU A 54 9.59 -1.39 7.99
C LEU A 54 10.29 -2.12 6.84
N LYS A 55 10.28 -3.45 6.89
CA LYS A 55 10.81 -4.32 5.83
C LYS A 55 9.65 -4.95 5.04
N PRO A 56 9.54 -4.69 3.73
CA PRO A 56 8.51 -5.30 2.89
C PRO A 56 8.84 -6.76 2.55
N GLU A 57 7.83 -7.60 2.53
CA GLU A 57 7.83 -8.97 2.03
C GLU A 57 6.64 -9.16 1.10
N VAL A 58 6.90 -9.51 -0.16
CA VAL A 58 5.84 -9.70 -1.16
C VAL A 58 5.16 -11.05 -0.94
N VAL A 59 3.87 -11.01 -0.62
CA VAL A 59 3.06 -12.22 -0.40
C VAL A 59 2.48 -12.72 -1.72
N ALA A 60 1.96 -11.80 -2.53
CA ALA A 60 1.40 -12.12 -3.85
C ALA A 60 1.41 -10.87 -4.75
N SER A 61 1.57 -11.08 -6.05
CA SER A 61 1.49 -10.00 -7.03
C SER A 61 0.94 -10.48 -8.37
N ARG A 62 0.22 -9.59 -9.04
CA ARG A 62 -0.14 -9.68 -10.45
C ARG A 62 -0.04 -8.28 -11.02
N ILE A 63 0.89 -8.05 -11.92
CA ILE A 63 1.09 -6.75 -12.55
C ILE A 63 0.90 -6.95 -14.04
N GLU A 64 -0.08 -6.26 -14.61
CA GLU A 64 -0.30 -6.27 -16.06
C GLU A 64 0.81 -5.47 -16.77
N ASP A 65 1.06 -5.75 -18.06
CA ASP A 65 2.21 -5.21 -18.82
C ASP A 65 2.34 -3.67 -18.78
N ASN A 66 1.22 -2.97 -18.57
CA ASN A 66 1.15 -1.52 -18.49
C ASN A 66 1.18 -0.96 -17.04
N GLY A 67 1.54 -1.78 -16.06
CA GLY A 67 1.66 -1.44 -14.64
C GLY A 67 0.32 -1.26 -13.92
N PHE A 68 0.34 -0.52 -12.80
CA PHE A 68 -0.88 -0.10 -12.10
C PHE A 68 -1.59 1.03 -12.87
N LYS A 69 -2.91 0.95 -13.00
CA LYS A 69 -3.74 2.02 -13.56
C LYS A 69 -4.68 2.60 -12.51
N LEU A 70 -4.80 3.93 -12.52
CA LEU A 70 -5.76 4.62 -11.68
C LEU A 70 -7.22 4.25 -12.06
N PRO A 71 -8.16 4.30 -11.11
CA PRO A 71 -7.92 4.47 -9.67
C PRO A 71 -7.24 3.25 -9.03
N ILE A 72 -6.47 3.49 -7.96
CA ILE A 72 -5.83 2.44 -7.16
C ILE A 72 -6.47 2.46 -5.77
N ALA A 73 -6.99 1.32 -5.35
CA ALA A 73 -7.46 1.08 -3.99
C ALA A 73 -6.32 0.48 -3.16
N LEU A 74 -6.08 1.03 -1.97
CA LEU A 74 -5.09 0.58 -1.02
C LEU A 74 -5.76 0.29 0.32
N VAL A 75 -5.45 -0.85 0.91
CA VAL A 75 -5.87 -1.22 2.26
C VAL A 75 -4.63 -1.57 3.07
N VAL A 76 -4.53 -1.03 4.28
CA VAL A 76 -3.53 -1.39 5.28
C VAL A 76 -4.27 -1.99 6.46
N VAL A 77 -3.83 -3.16 6.94
CA VAL A 77 -4.35 -3.82 8.13
C VAL A 77 -3.21 -4.05 9.12
N GLY A 78 -3.37 -3.59 10.35
CA GLY A 78 -2.44 -3.80 11.46
C GLY A 78 -2.73 -5.07 12.27
N ALA A 79 -1.80 -5.43 13.15
CA ALA A 79 -1.86 -6.66 13.94
C ALA A 79 -2.94 -6.65 15.03
N ASN A 80 -3.46 -5.49 15.45
CA ASN A 80 -4.53 -5.38 16.42
C ASN A 80 -5.89 -5.09 15.78
N ALA A 81 -6.09 -5.54 14.54
CA ALA A 81 -7.29 -5.31 13.74
C ALA A 81 -7.55 -3.83 13.42
N GLU A 82 -6.51 -2.99 13.41
CA GLU A 82 -6.59 -1.65 12.84
C GLU A 82 -6.67 -1.74 11.31
N ALA A 83 -7.47 -0.90 10.67
CA ALA A 83 -7.52 -0.87 9.22
C ALA A 83 -7.70 0.55 8.68
N ALA A 84 -6.98 0.85 7.60
CA ALA A 84 -7.09 2.09 6.88
C ALA A 84 -7.23 1.80 5.39
N TYR A 85 -7.99 2.66 4.72
CA TYR A 85 -8.20 2.62 3.28
C TYR A 85 -7.70 3.92 2.66
N MET A 86 -7.02 3.82 1.53
CA MET A 86 -6.68 4.97 0.69
C MET A 86 -7.10 4.69 -0.74
N ARG A 87 -7.71 5.68 -1.38
CA ARG A 87 -7.97 5.66 -2.82
C ARG A 87 -7.11 6.71 -3.50
N ILE A 88 -6.34 6.29 -4.50
CA ILE A 88 -5.60 7.18 -5.39
C ILE A 88 -6.43 7.33 -6.68
N GLU A 89 -6.76 8.57 -7.04
CA GLU A 89 -7.50 8.92 -8.26
C GLU A 89 -6.70 9.92 -9.11
N GLN A 90 -7.23 10.35 -10.26
CA GLN A 90 -6.75 11.57 -10.91
C GLN A 90 -7.15 12.77 -10.04
N GLY A 91 -6.37 13.07 -8.99
CA GLY A 91 -6.68 14.06 -7.96
C GLY A 91 -5.90 13.79 -6.65
N GLU A 92 -6.24 14.51 -5.57
CA GLU A 92 -5.63 14.24 -4.26
C GLU A 92 -6.10 12.88 -3.69
N PRO A 93 -5.20 12.08 -3.10
CA PRO A 93 -5.56 10.81 -2.47
C PRO A 93 -6.47 11.06 -1.26
N THR A 94 -7.50 10.24 -1.12
CA THR A 94 -8.41 10.30 0.04
C THR A 94 -8.11 9.14 0.98
N ILE A 95 -7.86 9.42 2.26
CA ILE A 95 -7.63 8.44 3.31
C ILE A 95 -8.90 8.31 4.16
N THR A 96 -9.27 7.08 4.52
CA THR A 96 -10.43 6.76 5.36
C THR A 96 -10.05 5.70 6.37
N MET A 97 -10.27 5.97 7.66
CA MET A 97 -10.13 4.98 8.72
C MET A 97 -11.35 4.06 8.74
N LEU A 98 -11.13 2.76 8.93
CA LEU A 98 -12.20 1.78 8.99
C LEU A 98 -12.44 1.40 10.46
N ASN A 99 -13.72 1.45 10.86
CA ASN A 99 -14.18 1.19 12.23
C ASN A 99 -14.65 -0.26 12.40
#